data_AF-M8DK73-F1
#
_entry.id   AF-M8DK73-F1
#
_cell.length_a   1.000
_cell.length_b   1.000
_cell.length_c   1.000
_cell.angle_alpha   90.00
_cell.angle_beta   90.00
_cell.angle_gamma   90.00
#
_symmetry.space_group_name_H-M   'P 1'
#
loop_
_entity.id
_entity.type
_entity.pdbx_description
1 polymer ?
#
loop_
_entity_poly.entity_id
_entity_poly.type
_entity_poly.pdbx_seq_one_letter_code
_entity_poly.pdbx_strand_id
1 'polypeptide(L)' 'MEQCIEVNGREYQFAATYDGDAQYNVQVLSGDKLITMFKIAADSEEDVFKAAKAHFQADVELGHIDV' A
#
# COMPACT_ATOMS: atom_id res chain seq x y z
N MET A 1 5.94 -3.78 -9.23
CA MET A 1 6.06 -4.90 -8.27
C MET A 1 4.74 -5.06 -7.57
N GLU A 2 4.40 -6.27 -7.13
CA GLU A 2 3.15 -6.52 -6.42
C GLU A 2 3.35 -7.51 -5.28
N GLN A 3 2.67 -7.29 -4.17
CA GLN A 3 2.69 -8.16 -3.00
C GLN A 3 1.32 -8.21 -2.35
N CYS A 4 0.83 -9.42 -2.07
CA CYS A 4 -0.38 -9.62 -1.28
C CYS A 4 -0.04 -9.48 0.22
N ILE A 5 -0.78 -8.63 0.92
CA ILE A 5 -0.56 -8.33 2.34
C ILE A 5 -1.91 -8.41 3.04
N GLU A 6 -1.95 -9.16 4.15
CA GLU A 6 -3.10 -9.18 5.04
C GLU A 6 -3.08 -7.95 5.97
N VAL A 7 -4.21 -7.22 5.99
CA VAL A 7 -4.45 -6.05 6.84
C VAL A 7 -5.83 -6.19 7.47
N ASN A 8 -5.93 -6.14 8.80
CA ASN A 8 -7.19 -6.31 9.53
C ASN A 8 -7.97 -7.61 9.15
N GLY A 9 -7.26 -8.71 8.86
CA GLY A 9 -7.86 -10.00 8.52
C GLY A 9 -8.45 -10.08 7.11
N ARG A 10 -8.15 -9.11 6.24
CA ARG A 10 -8.48 -9.15 4.80
C ARG A 10 -7.21 -9.05 3.97
N GLU A 11 -7.17 -9.80 2.87
CA GLU A 11 -6.06 -9.76 1.92
C GLU A 11 -6.23 -8.61 0.93
N TYR A 12 -5.15 -7.84 0.75
CA TYR A 12 -5.07 -6.76 -0.22
C TYR A 12 -3.82 -6.92 -1.08
N GLN A 13 -3.94 -6.56 -2.35
CA GLN A 13 -2.83 -6.57 -3.29
C GLN A 13 -2.21 -5.17 -3.35
N PHE A 14 -0.95 -5.07 -2.92
CA PHE A 14 -0.18 -3.83 -2.97
C PHE A 14 0.69 -3.85 -4.23
N ALA A 15 0.45 -2.95 -5.16
CA ALA A 15 1.27 -2.76 -6.35
C ALA A 15 2.14 -1.50 -6.19
N ALA A 16 3.46 -1.67 -6.11
CA ALA A 16 4.42 -0.58 -6.02
C ALA A 16 5.12 -0.36 -7.37
N THR A 17 5.13 0.89 -7.84
CA THR A 17 5.84 1.33 -9.05
C THR A 17 6.81 2.44 -8.69
N TYR A 18 8.07 2.29 -9.08
CA TYR A 18 9.08 3.32 -8.84
C TYR A 18 8.81 4.55 -9.72
N ASP A 19 8.60 5.71 -9.09
CA ASP A 19 8.24 6.98 -9.75
C ASP A 19 9.49 7.87 -9.98
N GLY A 20 10.67 7.43 -9.50
CA GLY A 20 11.89 8.25 -9.44
C GLY A 20 12.05 8.96 -8.09
N ASP A 21 13.21 9.58 -7.87
CA ASP A 21 13.46 10.41 -6.66
C ASP A 21 13.28 9.65 -5.32
N ALA A 22 13.65 8.37 -5.28
CA ALA A 22 13.42 7.49 -4.12
C ALA A 22 11.94 7.40 -3.68
N GLN A 23 11.01 7.66 -4.60
CA GLN A 23 9.58 7.57 -4.36
C GLN A 23 8.96 6.43 -5.15
N TYR A 24 8.01 5.77 -4.50
CA TYR A 24 7.25 4.66 -5.05
C TYR A 24 5.77 5.00 -4.97
N ASN A 25 5.08 4.89 -6.09
CA ASN A 25 3.63 4.95 -6.14
C ASN A 25 3.08 3.59 -5.75
N VAL A 26 2.34 3.52 -4.65
CA VAL A 26 1.75 2.30 -4.12
C VAL A 26 0.24 2.34 -4.33
N GLN A 27 -0.28 1.31 -4.97
CA GLN A 27 -1.70 1.10 -5.21
C GLN A 27 -2.16 -0.09 -4.37
N VAL A 28 -3.27 0.07 -3.65
CA VAL A 28 -3.85 -1.01 -2.83
C VAL A 28 -5.15 -1.44 -3.47
N LEU A 29 -5.22 -2.72 -3.86
CA LEU A 29 -6.40 -3.33 -4.46
C LEU A 29 -7.00 -4.38 -3.52
N SER A 30 -8.32 -4.53 -3.56
CA SER A 30 -9.04 -5.65 -2.96
C SER A 30 -9.73 -6.41 -4.09
N GLY A 31 -9.16 -7.56 -4.47
CA GLY A 31 -9.49 -8.22 -5.74
C GLY A 31 -9.19 -7.29 -6.92
N ASP A 32 -10.16 -7.10 -7.81
CA ASP A 32 -10.07 -6.20 -8.98
C ASP A 32 -10.30 -4.71 -8.65
N LYS A 33 -10.70 -4.37 -7.42
CA LYS A 33 -11.07 -3.00 -7.06
C LYS A 33 -9.89 -2.25 -6.46
N LEU A 34 -9.50 -1.12 -7.06
CA LEU A 34 -8.58 -0.16 -6.44
C LEU A 34 -9.26 0.50 -5.23
N ILE A 35 -8.67 0.31 -4.05
CA ILE A 35 -9.16 0.86 -2.79
C ILE A 35 -8.54 2.23 -2.53
N THR A 36 -7.23 2.32 -2.68
CA THR A 36 -6.50 3.58 -2.51
C THR A 36 -5.18 3.57 -3.28
N MET A 37 -4.59 4.75 -3.44
CA MET A 37 -3.24 4.90 -3.97
C MET A 37 -2.54 6.06 -3.25
N PHE A 38 -1.26 5.88 -2.94
CA PHE A 38 -0.45 6.87 -2.24
C PHE A 38 1.03 6.72 -2.59
N LYS A 39 1.81 7.78 -2.36
CA LYS A 39 3.26 7.78 -2.59
C LYS A 39 4.00 7.47 -1.30
N ILE A 40 4.98 6.58 -1.38
CA ILE A 40 5.90 6.23 -0.29
C ILE A 40 7.31 6.60 -0.71
N ALA A 41 7.99 7.42 0.09
CA ALA A 41 9.42 7.63 -0.04
C ALA A 41 10.15 6.49 0.69
N ALA A 42 10.99 5.75 -0.02
CA ALA A 42 11.80 4.68 0.56
C ALA A 42 13.12 4.54 -0.21
N ASP A 43 14.17 4.18 0.52
CA ASP A 43 15.49 3.93 -0.07
C ASP A 43 15.58 2.52 -0.67
N SER A 44 14.76 1.58 -0.20
CA SER A 44 14.76 0.17 -0.61
C SER A 44 13.34 -0.38 -0.79
N GLU A 45 13.18 -1.31 -1.73
CA GLU A 45 11.89 -1.90 -2.11
C GLU A 45 11.19 -2.61 -0.93
N GLU A 46 11.96 -3.24 -0.04
CA GLU A 46 11.43 -3.89 1.17
C GLU A 46 10.81 -2.90 2.17
N ASP A 47 11.35 -1.68 2.24
CA ASP A 47 10.84 -0.62 3.10
C ASP A 47 9.55 0.00 2.54
N VAL A 48 9.38 0.01 1.21
CA VAL A 48 8.15 0.51 0.56
C VAL A 48 6.94 -0.24 1.07
N PHE A 49 6.96 -1.57 1.03
CA PHE A 49 5.81 -2.39 1.42
C PHE A 49 5.56 -2.34 2.93
N LYS A 50 6.60 -2.23 3.76
CA LYS A 50 6.45 -2.04 5.21
C LYS A 50 5.79 -0.71 5.54
N ALA A 51 6.30 0.38 4.94
CA ALA A 51 5.74 1.71 5.12
C ALA A 51 4.31 1.81 4.56
N ALA A 52 4.06 1.24 3.39
CA ALA A 52 2.74 1.20 2.77
C ALA A 52 1.73 0.42 3.61
N LYS A 53 2.12 -0.73 4.16
CA LYS A 53 1.26 -1.50 5.06
C LYS A 53 0.89 -0.69 6.30
N ALA A 54 1.87 -0.07 6.96
CA ALA A 54 1.64 0.73 8.17
C ALA A 54 0.71 1.93 7.89
N HIS A 55 0.95 2.62 6.77
CA HIS A 55 0.11 3.75 6.33
C HIS A 55 -1.33 3.30 6.05
N PHE A 56 -1.51 2.26 5.22
CA PHE A 56 -2.84 1.75 4.89
C PHE A 56 -3.57 1.19 6.10
N GLN A 57 -2.89 0.47 7.00
CA GLN A 57 -3.49 -0.04 8.22
C GLN A 57 -3.99 1.11 9.10
N ALA A 58 -3.20 2.18 9.26
CA ALA A 58 -3.63 3.36 10.00
C ALA A 58 -4.85 4.03 9.35
N ASP A 59 -4.89 4.17 8.02
CA ASP A 59 -6.05 4.73 7.32
C ASP A 59 -7.32 3.88 7.48
N VAL A 60 -7.19 2.55 7.50
CA VAL A 60 -8.31 1.63 7.79
C VAL A 60 -8.77 1.78 9.25
N GLU A 61 -7.84 1.82 10.21
CA GLU A 61 -8.16 1.97 11.63
C GLU A 61 -8.79 3.34 11.97
N LEU A 62 -8.38 4.40 11.25
CA LEU A 62 -8.93 5.75 11.39
C LEU A 62 -10.27 5.93 10.64
N GLY A 63 -10.71 4.93 9.86
CA GLY A 63 -11.95 4.99 9.09
C GLY A 63 -11.88 5.90 7.86
N HIS A 64 -10.69 6.22 7.38
CA HIS A 64 -10.50 6.95 6.11
C HIS A 64 -10.79 6.08 4.89
N ILE A 65 -10.67 4.75 5.04
CA ILE A 65 -10.96 3.78 4.00
C ILE A 65 -12.11 2.90 4.46
N ASP A 66 -13.24 3.04 3.76
CA ASP A 66 -14.40 2.18 3.93
C ASP A 66 -14.15 0.86 3.16
N VAL A 67 -13.78 -0.20 3.90
CA VAL A 67 -13.50 -1.54 3.37
C VAL A 67 -14.64 -2.52 3.57
#